data_AF-A0A6N6RRZ8-F1
#
_entry.id   AF-A0A6N6RRZ8-F1
#
_cell.length_a   1.000
_cell.length_b   1.000
_cell.length_c   1.000
_cell.angle_alpha   90.00
_cell.angle_beta   90.00
_cell.angle_gamma   90.00
#
_symmetry.space_group_name_H-M   'P 1'
#
loop_
_entity.id
_entity.type
_entity.pdbx_description
1 polymer ?
#
loop_
_entity_poly.entity_id
_entity_poly.type
_entity_poly.pdbx_seq_one_letter_code
_entity_poly.pdbx_strand_id
1 'polypeptide(L)'
;MADDLTHGGNELLMNTDVEKIHVADGRVVKIETAGAGGNEFVYGTDFISSMPVRELIQKIEPGPPGEVLRAAEGLNYRDFLTISLVINKPDVFPDNWIYIHEPGVKLGRIQNFKNWSGDMVPDPGKTCLGLEYFCFEGDGLWSMSDPELIELAKRELESINLVDTSLVEDGAVVRMPKAYPVYDTGYREALGIIRGYLKGISNLQLVGRNGMHKYNNQDHSMLTAMLAARNILGADYDLWMVNADQEYHEEEAVSGGEPYQLRELAGTQPSVPEPVSPARAAVLDQAIIRAFARLDKFAFAVSMGTVSGLAVLLATLFLILKGGQVVGPTLGLLGQYFAGYSVTPGGALIGFGYAFLWGFIIGW
;
A
#
# COMPACT_ATOMS: atom_id res chain seq x y z
N MET A 1 15.89 -4.62 -25.28
CA MET A 1 16.16 -5.70 -24.30
C MET A 1 15.55 -7.03 -24.73
N ALA A 2 14.22 -7.19 -24.80
CA ALA A 2 13.61 -8.46 -25.24
C ALA A 2 14.06 -8.84 -26.66
N ASP A 3 14.05 -7.88 -27.60
CA ASP A 3 14.58 -8.10 -28.94
C ASP A 3 16.07 -8.45 -28.93
N ASP A 4 16.88 -7.82 -28.10
CA ASP A 4 18.32 -8.14 -28.02
C ASP A 4 18.55 -9.58 -27.54
N LEU A 5 17.71 -10.07 -26.62
CA LEU A 5 17.76 -11.45 -26.14
C LEU A 5 17.42 -12.45 -27.26
N THR A 6 16.37 -12.18 -28.04
CA THR A 6 15.97 -13.05 -29.16
C THR A 6 16.98 -13.04 -30.29
N HIS A 7 17.54 -11.86 -30.64
CA HIS A 7 18.65 -11.76 -31.59
C HIS A 7 19.91 -12.48 -31.11
N GLY A 8 20.12 -12.55 -29.79
CA GLY A 8 21.18 -13.33 -29.15
C GLY A 8 20.95 -14.85 -29.16
N GLY A 9 19.84 -15.33 -29.73
CA GLY A 9 19.50 -16.76 -29.82
C GLY A 9 18.79 -17.33 -28.59
N ASN A 10 18.35 -16.48 -27.66
CA ASN A 10 17.52 -16.92 -26.54
C ASN A 10 16.07 -17.10 -26.99
N GLU A 11 15.41 -18.11 -26.46
CA GLU A 11 14.01 -18.40 -26.77
C GLU A 11 13.08 -17.51 -25.93
N LEU A 12 12.12 -16.85 -26.59
CA LEU A 12 11.06 -16.08 -25.94
C LEU A 12 9.71 -16.60 -26.44
N LEU A 13 9.02 -17.33 -25.57
CA LEU A 13 7.70 -17.89 -25.85
C LEU A 13 6.61 -16.93 -25.35
N MET A 14 5.88 -16.32 -26.28
CA MET A 14 4.74 -15.46 -25.99
C MET A 14 3.43 -16.25 -26.15
N ASN A 15 2.35 -15.82 -25.49
CA ASN A 15 1.05 -16.53 -25.50
C ASN A 15 1.18 -18.00 -25.07
N THR A 16 2.02 -18.24 -24.06
CA THR A 16 2.33 -19.57 -23.52
C THR A 16 2.15 -19.51 -22.02
N ASP A 17 0.95 -19.84 -21.56
CA ASP A 17 0.61 -19.75 -20.14
C ASP A 17 1.14 -20.97 -19.40
N VAL A 18 1.76 -20.75 -18.23
CA VAL A 18 2.15 -21.84 -17.33
C VAL A 18 0.90 -22.35 -16.64
N GLU A 19 0.52 -23.60 -16.86
CA GLU A 19 -0.67 -24.22 -16.25
C GLU A 19 -0.31 -24.94 -14.94
N LYS A 20 0.78 -25.71 -14.96
CA LYS A 20 1.21 -26.52 -13.80
C LYS A 20 2.72 -26.54 -13.62
N ILE A 21 3.15 -26.60 -12.37
CA ILE A 21 4.54 -26.67 -11.93
C ILE A 21 4.71 -28.01 -11.23
N HIS A 22 5.28 -28.99 -11.92
CA HIS A 22 5.44 -30.34 -11.36
C HIS A 22 6.67 -30.38 -10.46
N VAL A 23 6.48 -30.76 -9.20
CA VAL A 23 7.50 -30.82 -8.15
C VAL A 23 7.63 -32.24 -7.63
N ALA A 24 8.85 -32.75 -7.53
CA ALA A 24 9.16 -34.03 -6.90
C ALA A 24 10.47 -33.90 -6.10
N ASP A 25 10.53 -34.55 -4.94
CA ASP A 25 11.73 -34.61 -4.10
C ASP A 25 12.38 -33.24 -3.81
N GLY A 26 11.54 -32.22 -3.57
CA GLY A 26 12.00 -30.85 -3.29
C GLY A 26 12.61 -30.13 -4.50
N ARG A 27 12.19 -30.48 -5.72
CA ARG A 27 12.65 -29.86 -6.97
C ARG A 27 11.51 -29.75 -7.99
N VAL A 28 11.49 -28.66 -8.74
CA VAL A 28 10.69 -28.57 -9.97
C VAL A 28 11.31 -29.50 -11.01
N VAL A 29 10.50 -30.41 -11.55
CA VAL A 29 10.93 -31.39 -12.57
C VAL A 29 10.54 -30.98 -13.99
N LYS A 30 9.38 -30.32 -14.14
CA LYS A 30 8.89 -29.80 -15.42
C LYS A 30 7.79 -28.78 -15.22
N ILE A 31 7.59 -27.94 -16.22
CA ILE A 31 6.49 -26.99 -16.32
C ILE A 31 5.55 -27.48 -17.41
N GLU A 32 4.25 -27.51 -17.14
CA GLU A 32 3.21 -27.71 -18.14
C GLU A 32 2.72 -26.35 -18.61
N THR A 33 2.74 -26.13 -19.92
CA THR A 33 2.33 -24.87 -20.53
C THR A 33 1.18 -25.10 -21.50
N ALA A 34 0.23 -24.16 -21.59
CA ALA A 34 -0.80 -24.13 -22.62
C ALA A 34 -0.42 -23.08 -23.67
N GLY A 35 -0.17 -23.54 -24.91
CA GLY A 35 0.10 -22.69 -26.06
C GLY A 35 -0.85 -22.96 -27.23
N ALA A 36 -0.65 -22.27 -28.35
CA ALA A 36 -1.48 -22.43 -29.56
C ALA A 36 -1.48 -23.86 -30.15
N GLY A 37 -0.47 -24.68 -29.80
CA GLY A 37 -0.35 -26.10 -30.20
C GLY A 37 -0.96 -27.11 -29.21
N GLY A 38 -1.48 -26.66 -28.07
CA GLY A 38 -1.94 -27.52 -26.97
C GLY A 38 -1.01 -27.49 -25.75
N ASN A 39 -1.17 -28.47 -24.85
CA ASN A 39 -0.33 -28.57 -23.65
C ASN A 39 1.05 -29.15 -23.99
N GLU A 40 2.09 -28.46 -23.55
CA GLU A 40 3.49 -28.86 -23.71
C GLU A 40 4.20 -28.98 -22.36
N PHE A 41 5.29 -29.74 -22.31
CA PHE A 41 6.13 -29.86 -21.13
C PHE A 41 7.51 -29.25 -21.37
N VAL A 42 7.88 -28.29 -20.54
CA VAL A 42 9.19 -27.64 -20.53
C VAL A 42 10.03 -28.16 -19.37
N TYR A 43 11.29 -28.45 -19.64
CA TYR A 43 12.25 -28.98 -18.67
C TYR A 43 13.39 -27.98 -18.44
N GLY A 44 13.93 -27.94 -17.22
CA GLY A 44 15.01 -27.04 -16.85
C GLY A 44 15.74 -27.53 -15.60
N THR A 45 16.95 -27.05 -15.39
CA THR A 45 17.73 -27.33 -14.16
C THR A 45 17.28 -26.45 -13.01
N ASP A 46 17.01 -25.18 -13.31
CA ASP A 46 16.70 -24.10 -12.39
C ASP A 46 15.59 -23.22 -12.96
N PHE A 47 14.73 -22.71 -12.07
CA PHE A 47 13.54 -21.96 -12.42
C PHE A 47 13.51 -20.63 -11.65
N ILE A 48 13.24 -19.54 -12.37
CA ILE A 48 13.02 -18.21 -11.80
C ILE A 48 11.57 -17.85 -12.14
N SER A 49 10.76 -17.53 -11.13
CA SER A 49 9.38 -17.12 -11.33
C SER A 49 9.13 -15.69 -10.90
N SER A 50 8.62 -14.90 -11.84
CA SER A 50 8.07 -13.57 -11.58
C SER A 50 6.53 -13.55 -11.52
N MET A 51 5.89 -14.71 -11.65
CA MET A 51 4.43 -14.82 -11.59
C MET A 51 3.93 -14.56 -10.17
N PRO A 52 2.70 -14.03 -9.96
CA PRO A 52 2.16 -13.81 -8.62
C PRO A 52 2.28 -15.04 -7.73
N VAL A 53 2.84 -14.90 -6.53
CA VAL A 53 3.13 -16.05 -5.64
C VAL A 53 1.89 -16.86 -5.30
N ARG A 54 0.73 -16.21 -5.17
CA ARG A 54 -0.56 -16.88 -4.97
C ARG A 54 -0.85 -17.87 -6.11
N GLU A 55 -0.67 -17.42 -7.33
CA GLU A 55 -0.92 -18.21 -8.54
C GLU A 55 0.11 -19.33 -8.69
N LEU A 56 1.39 -19.05 -8.39
CA LEU A 56 2.43 -20.06 -8.34
C LEU A 56 2.06 -21.22 -7.41
N ILE A 57 1.63 -20.92 -6.18
CA ILE A 57 1.25 -21.93 -5.19
C ILE A 57 0.05 -22.77 -5.68
N GLN A 58 -0.92 -22.14 -6.33
CA GLN A 58 -2.09 -22.83 -6.91
C GLN A 58 -1.75 -23.74 -8.09
N LYS A 59 -0.63 -23.48 -8.78
CA LYS A 59 -0.18 -24.24 -9.95
C LYS A 59 0.81 -25.36 -9.61
N ILE A 60 1.26 -25.51 -8.36
CA ILE A 60 2.18 -26.59 -7.96
C ILE A 60 1.48 -27.96 -7.91
N GLU A 61 2.13 -28.98 -8.47
CA GLU A 61 1.66 -30.37 -8.53
C GLU A 61 2.76 -31.34 -8.04
N PRO A 62 2.49 -32.27 -7.11
CA PRO A 62 1.25 -32.41 -6.37
C PRO A 62 0.97 -31.17 -5.50
N GLY A 63 -0.32 -30.88 -5.32
CA GLY A 63 -0.78 -29.71 -4.56
C GLY A 63 -0.07 -29.55 -3.20
N PRO A 64 0.35 -28.32 -2.83
CA PRO A 64 0.94 -28.04 -1.53
C PRO A 64 0.03 -28.43 -0.35
N PRO A 65 0.57 -28.55 0.88
CA PRO A 65 -0.25 -28.75 2.07
C PRO A 65 -1.36 -27.71 2.19
N GLY A 66 -2.52 -28.11 2.71
CA GLY A 66 -3.71 -27.23 2.76
C GLY A 66 -3.50 -25.91 3.52
N GLU A 67 -2.55 -25.85 4.45
CA GLU A 67 -2.19 -24.58 5.12
C GLU A 67 -1.51 -23.59 4.17
N VAL A 68 -0.67 -24.06 3.24
CA VAL A 68 0.03 -23.24 2.26
C VAL A 68 -0.95 -22.71 1.20
N LEU A 69 -1.89 -23.56 0.78
CA LEU A 69 -2.98 -23.16 -0.13
C LEU A 69 -3.85 -22.05 0.48
N ARG A 70 -4.29 -22.22 1.74
CA ARG A 70 -5.05 -21.19 2.45
C ARG A 70 -4.25 -19.91 2.66
N ALA A 71 -2.96 -20.00 2.97
CA ALA A 71 -2.08 -18.84 3.07
C ALA A 71 -2.01 -18.08 1.73
N ALA A 72 -1.85 -18.79 0.62
CA ALA A 72 -1.84 -18.19 -0.71
C ALA A 72 -3.18 -17.53 -1.08
N GLU A 73 -4.30 -18.16 -0.74
CA GLU A 73 -5.65 -17.59 -0.93
C GLU A 73 -5.86 -16.30 -0.12
N GLY A 74 -5.21 -16.19 1.04
CA GLY A 74 -5.22 -14.99 1.88
C GLY A 74 -4.43 -13.81 1.31
N LEU A 75 -3.59 -14.01 0.29
CA LEU A 75 -2.87 -12.91 -0.35
C LEU A 75 -3.76 -12.18 -1.36
N ASN A 76 -3.88 -10.88 -1.12
CA ASN A 76 -4.71 -9.97 -1.91
C ASN A 76 -3.86 -9.08 -2.80
N TYR A 77 -4.41 -8.75 -3.97
CA TYR A 77 -3.82 -7.81 -4.90
C TYR A 77 -4.84 -6.72 -5.21
N ARG A 78 -4.34 -5.52 -5.43
CA ARG A 78 -5.12 -4.36 -5.84
C ARG A 78 -4.91 -4.17 -7.34
N ASP A 79 -6.02 -3.99 -8.04
CA ASP A 79 -6.05 -3.74 -9.47
C ASP A 79 -6.03 -2.25 -9.76
N PHE A 80 -5.69 -1.92 -10.99
CA PHE A 80 -5.40 -0.56 -11.39
C PHE A 80 -5.98 -0.27 -12.77
N LEU A 81 -6.55 0.91 -12.93
CA LEU A 81 -6.98 1.44 -14.21
C LEU A 81 -6.17 2.69 -14.50
N THR A 82 -5.69 2.83 -15.74
CA THR A 82 -5.28 4.13 -16.27
C THR A 82 -6.20 4.51 -17.42
N ILE A 83 -6.74 5.72 -17.36
CA ILE A 83 -7.56 6.32 -18.40
C ILE A 83 -6.74 7.44 -19.02
N SER A 84 -6.24 7.20 -20.22
CA SER A 84 -5.48 8.19 -20.98
C SER A 84 -6.46 9.11 -21.70
N LEU A 85 -6.39 10.41 -21.46
CA LEU A 85 -7.20 11.42 -22.15
C LEU A 85 -6.31 12.31 -23.02
N VAL A 86 -6.71 12.49 -24.28
CA VAL A 86 -6.05 13.39 -25.23
C VAL A 86 -6.70 14.75 -25.13
N ILE A 87 -5.91 15.74 -24.72
CA ILE A 87 -6.36 17.12 -24.48
C ILE A 87 -5.84 18.01 -25.61
N ASN A 88 -6.73 18.76 -26.25
CA ASN A 88 -6.41 19.78 -27.26
C ASN A 88 -5.84 21.04 -26.62
N LYS A 89 -4.72 20.88 -25.93
CA LYS A 89 -3.98 21.94 -25.29
C LYS A 89 -2.51 21.53 -25.21
N PRO A 90 -1.56 22.39 -25.62
CA PRO A 90 -0.15 22.03 -25.60
C PRO A 90 0.37 21.87 -24.17
N ASP A 91 -0.12 22.66 -23.22
CA ASP A 91 0.36 22.66 -21.84
C ASP A 91 -0.84 22.69 -20.88
N VAL A 92 -1.03 21.62 -20.12
CA VAL A 92 -2.08 21.55 -19.09
C VAL A 92 -1.56 22.03 -17.74
N PHE A 93 -0.46 21.43 -17.26
CA PHE A 93 0.28 21.78 -16.04
C PHE A 93 1.75 21.36 -16.19
N PRO A 94 2.69 21.95 -15.41
CA PRO A 94 4.13 21.75 -15.62
C PRO A 94 4.71 20.47 -15.00
N ASP A 95 4.00 19.85 -14.05
CA ASP A 95 4.45 18.67 -13.31
C ASP A 95 4.37 17.37 -14.13
N ASN A 96 5.20 16.39 -13.81
CA ASN A 96 5.11 15.04 -14.41
C ASN A 96 3.89 14.27 -13.90
N TRP A 97 3.53 14.46 -12.63
CA TRP A 97 2.34 13.87 -12.03
C TRP A 97 1.82 14.71 -10.85
N ILE A 98 0.55 14.54 -10.53
CA ILE A 98 -0.13 15.19 -9.40
C ILE A 98 -0.91 14.13 -8.61
N TYR A 99 -0.80 14.15 -7.28
CA TYR A 99 -1.64 13.35 -6.38
C TYR A 99 -2.95 14.07 -6.09
N ILE A 100 -4.05 13.33 -6.13
CA ILE A 100 -5.38 13.87 -5.89
C ILE A 100 -5.90 13.37 -4.54
N HIS A 101 -6.17 14.32 -3.65
CA HIS A 101 -6.75 14.08 -2.32
C HIS A 101 -8.10 14.77 -2.16
N GLU A 102 -8.88 14.85 -3.25
CA GLU A 102 -10.20 15.45 -3.28
C GLU A 102 -11.27 14.37 -3.04
N PRO A 103 -12.02 14.41 -1.91
CA PRO A 103 -13.03 13.40 -1.58
C PRO A 103 -14.16 13.26 -2.61
N GLY A 104 -14.40 14.28 -3.43
CA GLY A 104 -15.43 14.28 -4.47
C GLY A 104 -15.14 13.41 -5.69
N VAL A 105 -13.91 12.90 -5.85
CA VAL A 105 -13.49 12.10 -7.01
C VAL A 105 -12.87 10.76 -6.61
N LYS A 106 -12.88 9.81 -7.53
CA LYS A 106 -12.22 8.49 -7.38
C LYS A 106 -10.78 8.49 -7.86
N LEU A 107 -10.40 9.50 -8.66
CA LEU A 107 -9.06 9.70 -9.19
C LEU A 107 -8.02 9.81 -8.07
N GLY A 108 -6.96 9.00 -8.14
CA GLY A 108 -5.89 9.02 -7.14
C GLY A 108 -4.64 9.77 -7.60
N ARG A 109 -4.29 9.67 -8.88
CA ARG A 109 -3.11 10.33 -9.46
C ARG A 109 -3.36 10.67 -10.93
N ILE A 110 -2.76 11.76 -11.38
CA ILE A 110 -2.74 12.16 -12.79
C ILE A 110 -1.30 12.21 -13.24
N GLN A 111 -0.98 11.54 -14.35
CA GLN A 111 0.31 11.66 -15.03
C GLN A 111 0.15 12.56 -16.26
N ASN A 112 1.15 13.42 -16.52
CA ASN A 112 1.26 14.15 -17.78
C ASN A 112 2.38 13.51 -18.61
N PHE A 113 1.99 12.66 -19.57
CA PHE A 113 2.95 11.91 -20.38
C PHE A 113 3.82 12.82 -21.26
N LYS A 114 3.30 13.98 -21.67
CA LYS A 114 4.08 14.95 -22.46
C LYS A 114 5.26 15.53 -21.68
N ASN A 115 5.09 15.73 -20.37
CA ASN A 115 6.15 16.28 -19.53
C ASN A 115 7.25 15.26 -19.21
N TRP A 116 6.98 13.96 -19.41
CA TRP A 116 8.02 12.93 -19.35
C TRP A 116 8.90 12.96 -20.61
N SER A 117 8.28 13.08 -21.78
CA SER A 117 8.97 13.33 -23.05
C SER A 117 7.97 13.83 -24.10
N GLY A 118 8.40 14.79 -24.93
CA GLY A 118 7.61 15.26 -26.07
C GLY A 118 7.30 14.14 -27.07
N ASP A 119 8.14 13.12 -27.16
CA ASP A 119 7.95 11.98 -28.08
C ASP A 119 6.83 11.03 -27.62
N MET A 120 6.35 11.15 -26.38
CA MET A 120 5.20 10.37 -25.89
C MET A 120 3.86 10.89 -26.42
N VAL A 121 3.85 12.06 -27.08
CA VAL A 121 2.65 12.63 -27.71
C VAL A 121 2.99 13.00 -29.16
N PRO A 122 2.31 12.42 -30.17
CA PRO A 122 2.68 12.64 -31.58
C PRO A 122 2.41 14.07 -32.07
N ASP A 123 1.48 14.79 -31.43
CA ASP A 123 1.13 16.16 -31.77
C ASP A 123 1.57 17.13 -30.66
N PRO A 124 2.54 18.03 -30.92
CA PRO A 124 3.02 18.98 -29.91
C PRO A 124 1.96 20.04 -29.52
N GLY A 125 0.86 20.17 -30.26
CA GLY A 125 -0.29 20.99 -29.89
C GLY A 125 -1.18 20.38 -28.81
N LYS A 126 -0.95 19.11 -28.44
CA LYS A 126 -1.80 18.35 -27.53
C LYS A 126 -1.05 17.87 -26.29
N THR A 127 -1.79 17.37 -25.31
CA THR A 127 -1.29 16.74 -24.08
C THR A 127 -2.01 15.42 -23.87
N CYS A 128 -1.31 14.38 -23.41
CA CYS A 128 -1.92 13.13 -22.98
C CYS A 128 -1.83 13.01 -21.46
N LEU A 129 -2.97 12.96 -20.78
CA LEU A 129 -3.06 12.77 -19.33
C LEU A 129 -3.45 11.34 -19.00
N GLY A 130 -2.67 10.66 -18.16
CA GLY A 130 -3.00 9.34 -17.62
C GLY A 130 -3.65 9.47 -16.25
N LEU A 131 -4.95 9.20 -16.16
CA LEU A 131 -5.72 9.28 -14.93
C LEU A 131 -5.78 7.91 -14.26
N GLU A 132 -5.33 7.85 -13.02
CA GLU A 132 -5.12 6.59 -12.32
C GLU A 132 -6.17 6.33 -11.24
N TYR A 133 -6.72 5.12 -11.29
CA TYR A 133 -7.74 4.66 -10.36
C TYR A 133 -7.34 3.33 -9.74
N PHE A 134 -7.68 3.18 -8.46
CA PHE A 134 -7.43 1.96 -7.70
C PHE A 134 -8.76 1.25 -7.44
N CYS A 135 -8.83 -0.02 -7.82
CA CYS A 135 -10.06 -0.81 -7.77
C CYS A 135 -9.73 -2.28 -7.49
N PHE A 136 -10.77 -3.10 -7.39
CA PHE A 136 -10.65 -4.55 -7.36
C PHE A 136 -11.37 -5.15 -8.56
N GLU A 137 -10.84 -6.24 -9.09
CA GLU A 137 -11.48 -7.04 -10.11
C GLU A 137 -12.90 -7.43 -9.66
N GLY A 138 -13.86 -7.19 -10.54
CA GLY A 138 -15.29 -7.42 -10.28
C GLY A 138 -15.99 -6.31 -9.49
N ASP A 139 -15.29 -5.26 -9.04
CA ASP A 139 -15.94 -4.10 -8.44
C ASP A 139 -16.65 -3.21 -9.47
N GLY A 140 -17.39 -2.23 -8.97
CA GLY A 140 -18.19 -1.34 -9.82
C GLY A 140 -17.35 -0.49 -10.78
N LEU A 141 -16.12 -0.10 -10.42
CA LEU A 141 -15.25 0.70 -11.29
C LEU A 141 -14.57 -0.18 -12.33
N TRP A 142 -14.10 -1.36 -11.94
CA TRP A 142 -13.46 -2.32 -12.83
C TRP A 142 -14.40 -2.79 -13.94
N SER A 143 -15.66 -3.03 -13.59
CA SER A 143 -16.68 -3.60 -14.47
C SER A 143 -17.36 -2.57 -15.39
N MET A 144 -17.06 -1.27 -15.23
CA MET A 144 -17.54 -0.23 -16.16
C MET A 144 -16.96 -0.43 -17.56
N SER A 145 -17.74 -0.06 -18.58
CA SER A 145 -17.25 -0.03 -19.95
C SER A 145 -16.26 1.11 -20.18
N ASP A 146 -15.40 0.98 -21.20
CA ASP A 146 -14.39 2.01 -21.52
C ASP A 146 -15.01 3.39 -21.77
N PRO A 147 -16.13 3.53 -22.53
CA PRO A 147 -16.78 4.82 -22.71
C PRO A 147 -17.28 5.43 -21.39
N GLU A 148 -17.83 4.62 -20.47
CA GLU A 148 -18.31 5.12 -19.17
C GLU A 148 -17.15 5.58 -18.29
N LEU A 149 -16.01 4.89 -18.34
CA LEU A 149 -14.78 5.26 -17.64
C LEU A 149 -14.20 6.57 -18.19
N ILE A 150 -14.16 6.73 -19.52
CA ILE A 150 -13.73 7.98 -20.16
C ILE A 150 -14.63 9.14 -19.73
N GLU A 151 -15.95 8.96 -19.71
CA GLU A 151 -16.88 9.99 -19.24
C GLU A 151 -16.80 10.25 -17.72
N LEU A 152 -16.43 9.25 -16.91
CA LEU A 152 -16.09 9.48 -15.50
C LEU A 152 -14.85 10.36 -15.37
N ALA A 153 -13.76 10.00 -16.06
CA ALA A 153 -12.49 10.72 -16.04
C ALA A 153 -12.65 12.19 -16.47
N LYS A 154 -13.41 12.44 -17.55
CA LYS A 154 -13.76 13.78 -18.03
C LYS A 154 -14.46 14.60 -16.94
N ARG A 155 -15.53 14.06 -16.35
CA ARG A 155 -16.29 14.74 -15.29
C ARG A 155 -15.45 15.04 -14.07
N GLU A 156 -14.58 14.12 -13.67
CA GLU A 156 -13.72 14.32 -12.50
C GLU A 156 -12.68 15.41 -12.75
N LEU A 157 -12.02 15.44 -13.93
CA LEU A 157 -11.10 16.52 -14.31
C LEU A 157 -11.75 17.90 -14.28
N GLU A 158 -13.00 17.99 -14.75
CA GLU A 158 -13.77 19.23 -14.73
C GLU A 158 -14.17 19.62 -13.31
N SER A 159 -14.60 18.65 -12.49
CA SER A 159 -14.99 18.91 -11.10
C SER A 159 -13.85 19.47 -10.24
N ILE A 160 -12.60 19.07 -10.54
CA ILE A 160 -11.39 19.59 -9.87
C ILE A 160 -10.81 20.83 -10.58
N ASN A 161 -11.50 21.36 -11.59
CA ASN A 161 -11.09 22.51 -12.41
C ASN A 161 -9.72 22.38 -13.08
N LEU A 162 -9.32 21.15 -13.45
CA LEU A 162 -8.02 20.92 -14.09
C LEU A 162 -8.10 21.04 -15.61
N VAL A 163 -9.15 20.50 -16.23
CA VAL A 163 -9.37 20.50 -17.68
C VAL A 163 -10.84 20.72 -17.99
N ASP A 164 -11.13 21.58 -18.95
CA ASP A 164 -12.46 21.72 -19.56
C ASP A 164 -12.74 20.51 -20.46
N THR A 165 -13.88 19.83 -20.24
CA THR A 165 -14.22 18.61 -20.98
C THR A 165 -14.36 18.82 -22.48
N SER A 166 -14.64 20.05 -22.93
CA SER A 166 -14.71 20.40 -24.35
C SER A 166 -13.35 20.33 -25.07
N LEU A 167 -12.23 20.33 -24.32
CA LEU A 167 -10.89 20.15 -24.86
C LEU A 167 -10.47 18.68 -24.99
N VAL A 168 -11.27 17.74 -24.47
CA VAL A 168 -10.96 16.31 -24.53
C VAL A 168 -11.39 15.77 -25.88
N GLU A 169 -10.43 15.33 -26.70
CA GLU A 169 -10.69 14.86 -28.07
C GLU A 169 -10.85 13.34 -28.17
N ASP A 170 -10.15 12.59 -27.32
CA ASP A 170 -10.15 11.13 -27.36
C ASP A 170 -9.73 10.55 -26.00
N GLY A 171 -9.96 9.26 -25.80
CA GLY A 171 -9.54 8.56 -24.60
C GLY A 171 -9.35 7.05 -24.80
N ALA A 172 -8.48 6.46 -23.99
CA ALA A 172 -8.21 5.03 -23.97
C ALA A 172 -8.13 4.53 -22.52
N VAL A 173 -8.60 3.31 -22.28
CA VAL A 173 -8.58 2.67 -20.97
C VAL A 173 -7.63 1.48 -20.99
N VAL A 174 -6.76 1.39 -19.99
CA VAL A 174 -5.93 0.21 -19.76
C VAL A 174 -6.22 -0.31 -18.36
N ARG A 175 -6.57 -1.60 -18.28
CA ARG A 175 -6.78 -2.32 -17.01
C ARG A 175 -5.57 -3.17 -16.71
N MET A 176 -5.03 -3.04 -15.51
CA MET A 176 -3.90 -3.82 -15.04
C MET A 176 -4.30 -4.63 -13.81
N PRO A 177 -4.54 -5.94 -13.96
CA PRO A 177 -4.83 -6.81 -12.84
C PRO A 177 -3.58 -7.00 -11.97
N LYS A 178 -3.79 -7.23 -10.67
CA LYS A 178 -2.76 -7.52 -9.68
C LYS A 178 -1.63 -6.47 -9.67
N ALA A 179 -1.95 -5.20 -9.88
CA ALA A 179 -0.95 -4.13 -9.99
C ALA A 179 -0.17 -3.89 -8.68
N TYR A 180 -0.81 -4.08 -7.52
CA TYR A 180 -0.19 -3.86 -6.21
C TYR A 180 -0.43 -5.04 -5.26
N PRO A 181 0.61 -5.58 -4.60
CA PRO A 181 0.38 -6.47 -3.46
C PRO A 181 -0.29 -5.67 -2.33
N VAL A 182 -1.27 -6.27 -1.67
CA VAL A 182 -1.96 -5.66 -0.52
C VAL A 182 -1.37 -6.20 0.77
N TYR A 183 -1.06 -5.28 1.69
CA TYR A 183 -0.51 -5.56 3.01
C TYR A 183 -1.61 -5.43 4.07
N ASP A 184 -2.50 -6.41 4.13
CA ASP A 184 -3.53 -6.49 5.16
C ASP A 184 -3.00 -7.04 6.49
N THR A 185 -3.82 -7.23 7.51
CA THR A 185 -3.32 -7.73 8.81
C THR A 185 -2.74 -9.15 8.75
N GLY A 186 -3.08 -9.95 7.73
CA GLY A 186 -2.69 -11.36 7.62
C GLY A 186 -1.51 -11.62 6.68
N TYR A 187 -1.12 -10.66 5.83
CA TYR A 187 -0.16 -10.90 4.75
C TYR A 187 1.20 -11.44 5.25
N ARG A 188 1.73 -10.93 6.37
CA ARG A 188 3.06 -11.34 6.89
C ARG A 188 3.08 -12.81 7.30
N GLU A 189 2.03 -13.27 7.98
CA GLU A 189 1.90 -14.68 8.40
C GLU A 189 1.73 -15.58 7.17
N ALA A 190 0.83 -15.22 6.27
CA ALA A 190 0.60 -15.95 5.03
C ALA A 190 1.88 -16.09 4.19
N LEU A 191 2.61 -14.98 3.99
CA LEU A 191 3.87 -14.97 3.25
C LEU A 191 4.96 -15.79 3.97
N GLY A 192 4.99 -15.77 5.31
CA GLY A 192 5.89 -16.61 6.10
C GLY A 192 5.68 -18.11 5.87
N ILE A 193 4.42 -18.56 5.89
CA ILE A 193 4.03 -19.96 5.59
C ILE A 193 4.46 -20.35 4.18
N ILE A 194 4.14 -19.51 3.19
CA ILE A 194 4.48 -19.73 1.79
C ILE A 194 5.99 -19.80 1.59
N ARG A 195 6.75 -18.87 2.15
CA ARG A 195 8.22 -18.85 2.08
C ARG A 195 8.83 -20.09 2.74
N GLY A 196 8.29 -20.51 3.88
CA GLY A 196 8.71 -21.74 4.56
C GLY A 196 8.54 -22.98 3.69
N TYR A 197 7.41 -23.11 3.00
CA TYR A 197 7.16 -24.19 2.05
C TYR A 197 8.11 -24.12 0.83
N LEU A 198 8.22 -22.95 0.19
CA LEU A 198 9.02 -22.77 -1.01
C LEU A 198 10.52 -22.99 -0.78
N LYS A 199 11.02 -22.75 0.44
CA LYS A 199 12.41 -23.07 0.82
C LYS A 199 12.75 -24.55 0.65
N GLY A 200 11.75 -25.45 0.68
CA GLY A 200 11.91 -26.87 0.40
C GLY A 200 12.12 -27.20 -1.08
N ILE A 201 11.94 -26.24 -2.00
CA ILE A 201 12.09 -26.42 -3.45
C ILE A 201 13.40 -25.78 -3.92
N SER A 202 14.45 -26.59 -3.99
CA SER A 202 15.84 -26.11 -4.10
C SER A 202 16.20 -25.41 -5.41
N ASN A 203 15.46 -25.65 -6.50
CA ASN A 203 15.75 -25.10 -7.83
C ASN A 203 14.70 -24.08 -8.31
N LEU A 204 13.98 -23.44 -7.37
CA LEU A 204 12.98 -22.43 -7.67
C LEU A 204 13.26 -21.15 -6.88
N GLN A 205 13.42 -20.04 -7.59
CA GLN A 205 13.59 -18.71 -7.01
C GLN A 205 12.45 -17.78 -7.45
N LEU A 206 11.93 -16.97 -6.53
CA LEU A 206 10.87 -16.01 -6.80
C LEU A 206 11.45 -14.60 -6.87
N VAL A 207 11.01 -13.81 -7.85
CA VAL A 207 11.55 -12.48 -8.16
C VAL A 207 10.45 -11.49 -8.48
N GLY A 208 10.78 -10.20 -8.43
CA GLY A 208 9.87 -9.13 -8.83
C GLY A 208 8.73 -8.87 -7.85
N ARG A 209 7.88 -7.93 -8.22
CA ARG A 209 6.81 -7.38 -7.38
C ARG A 209 5.83 -8.43 -6.87
N ASN A 210 5.09 -9.07 -7.78
CA ASN A 210 4.06 -10.04 -7.39
C ASN A 210 4.63 -11.44 -7.13
N GLY A 211 5.76 -11.79 -7.77
CA GLY A 211 6.47 -13.03 -7.45
C GLY A 211 6.94 -13.09 -6.01
N MET A 212 7.26 -11.96 -5.40
CA MET A 212 7.65 -11.91 -4.00
C MET A 212 6.55 -11.36 -3.09
N HIS A 213 5.40 -10.96 -3.64
CA HIS A 213 4.38 -10.18 -2.93
C HIS A 213 4.98 -8.95 -2.22
N LYS A 214 5.96 -8.29 -2.87
CA LYS A 214 6.64 -7.09 -2.35
C LYS A 214 6.32 -5.89 -3.22
N TYR A 215 6.08 -4.73 -2.61
CA TYR A 215 5.94 -3.46 -3.32
C TYR A 215 7.31 -3.05 -3.91
N ASN A 216 7.63 -3.57 -5.08
CA ASN A 216 8.88 -3.30 -5.79
C ASN A 216 8.64 -2.35 -6.97
N ASN A 217 9.57 -1.42 -7.13
CA ASN A 217 9.74 -0.65 -8.37
C ASN A 217 10.44 -1.52 -9.43
N GLN A 218 10.60 -0.97 -10.64
CA GLN A 218 11.16 -1.69 -11.78
C GLN A 218 12.62 -2.12 -11.52
N ASP A 219 13.44 -1.23 -11.00
CA ASP A 219 14.84 -1.44 -10.65
C ASP A 219 15.00 -2.54 -9.59
N HIS A 220 14.19 -2.50 -8.51
CA HIS A 220 14.18 -3.56 -7.50
C HIS A 220 13.79 -4.92 -8.10
N SER A 221 12.75 -4.93 -8.95
CA SER A 221 12.29 -6.15 -9.61
C SER A 221 13.37 -6.72 -10.53
N MET A 222 14.04 -5.89 -11.32
CA MET A 222 15.15 -6.31 -12.17
C MET A 222 16.35 -6.80 -11.35
N LEU A 223 16.69 -6.12 -10.25
CA LEU A 223 17.79 -6.52 -9.36
C LEU A 223 17.55 -7.92 -8.78
N THR A 224 16.33 -8.22 -8.31
CA THR A 224 16.00 -9.57 -7.81
C THR A 224 16.22 -10.65 -8.87
N ALA A 225 15.86 -10.40 -10.13
CA ALA A 225 16.10 -11.33 -11.24
C ALA A 225 17.60 -11.49 -11.56
N MET A 226 18.37 -10.40 -11.55
CA MET A 226 19.82 -10.46 -11.77
C MET A 226 20.53 -11.25 -10.67
N LEU A 227 20.14 -11.07 -9.40
CA LEU A 227 20.70 -11.80 -8.27
C LEU A 227 20.29 -13.29 -8.32
N ALA A 228 19.05 -13.60 -8.72
CA ALA A 228 18.60 -14.98 -8.91
C ALA A 228 19.43 -15.71 -9.97
N ALA A 229 19.73 -15.04 -11.09
CA ALA A 229 20.61 -15.59 -12.13
C ALA A 229 22.04 -15.82 -11.61
N ARG A 230 22.57 -14.94 -10.76
CA ARG A 230 23.88 -15.15 -10.11
C ARG A 230 23.87 -16.32 -9.13
N ASN A 231 22.77 -16.54 -8.41
CA ASN A 231 22.62 -17.69 -7.53
C ASN A 231 22.69 -19.01 -8.31
N ILE A 232 22.06 -19.08 -9.49
CA ILE A 232 22.17 -20.24 -10.39
C ILE A 232 23.63 -20.49 -10.81
N LEU A 233 24.42 -19.41 -10.97
CA LEU A 233 25.85 -19.47 -11.29
C LEU A 233 26.77 -19.69 -10.07
N GLY A 234 26.21 -19.95 -8.89
CA GLY A 234 26.97 -20.32 -7.68
C GLY A 234 27.15 -19.21 -6.64
N ALA A 235 26.47 -18.06 -6.79
CA ALA A 235 26.35 -17.09 -5.70
C ALA A 235 25.31 -17.53 -4.65
N ASP A 236 25.21 -16.79 -3.53
CA ASP A 236 24.28 -17.07 -2.43
C ASP A 236 23.67 -15.78 -1.88
N TYR A 237 22.85 -15.11 -2.69
CA TYR A 237 22.14 -13.90 -2.33
C TYR A 237 20.73 -14.22 -1.78
N ASP A 238 20.38 -13.64 -0.63
CA ASP A 238 18.99 -13.63 -0.17
C ASP A 238 18.19 -12.55 -0.91
N LEU A 239 17.40 -12.99 -1.90
CA LEU A 239 16.59 -12.10 -2.72
C LEU A 239 15.55 -11.32 -1.89
N TRP A 240 15.07 -11.89 -0.78
CA TRP A 240 14.01 -11.29 0.05
C TRP A 240 14.47 -10.04 0.79
N MET A 241 15.79 -9.86 0.94
CA MET A 241 16.40 -8.66 1.52
C MET A 241 16.41 -7.47 0.55
N VAL A 242 16.28 -7.70 -0.76
CA VAL A 242 16.18 -6.61 -1.73
C VAL A 242 14.92 -5.79 -1.45
N ASN A 243 15.09 -4.47 -1.30
CA ASN A 243 14.01 -3.56 -0.98
C ASN A 243 13.29 -3.91 0.34
N ALA A 244 13.98 -4.56 1.29
CA ALA A 244 13.45 -4.74 2.64
C ALA A 244 13.27 -3.37 3.32
N ASP A 245 14.24 -2.46 3.19
CA ASP A 245 14.25 -1.18 3.89
C ASP A 245 13.12 -0.20 3.50
N GLN A 246 12.62 -0.22 2.25
CA GLN A 246 11.48 0.64 1.88
C GLN A 246 10.12 0.06 2.30
N GLU A 247 10.02 -1.25 2.56
CA GLU A 247 8.86 -1.84 3.24
C GLU A 247 8.70 -1.29 4.67
N TYR A 248 9.78 -0.72 5.22
CA TYR A 248 9.88 0.02 6.48
C TYR A 248 9.89 1.56 6.31
N HIS A 249 9.75 2.11 5.10
CA HIS A 249 9.63 3.58 4.95
C HIS A 249 8.21 4.12 5.25
N GLU A 250 7.24 3.23 5.47
CA GLU A 250 5.97 3.57 6.15
C GLU A 250 5.95 3.11 7.64
N GLU A 251 6.93 2.34 8.13
CA GLU A 251 7.10 1.93 9.54
C GLU A 251 8.61 1.78 9.89
N GLU A 252 9.17 2.66 10.73
CA GLU A 252 10.61 2.93 10.96
C GLU A 252 11.65 1.78 11.05
N ALA A 253 12.91 2.15 10.80
CA ALA A 253 14.12 1.34 10.59
C ALA A 253 14.60 0.42 11.73
N VAL A 254 15.19 -0.72 11.34
CA VAL A 254 16.10 -1.53 12.19
C VAL A 254 17.45 -1.70 11.49
N SER A 255 18.52 -1.36 12.19
CA SER A 255 19.91 -1.54 11.75
C SER A 255 20.28 -3.01 11.61
N GLY A 256 20.60 -3.44 10.38
CA GLY A 256 21.29 -4.68 10.07
C GLY A 256 22.40 -4.40 9.04
N GLY A 257 23.56 -5.03 9.19
CA GLY A 257 24.73 -4.75 8.34
C GLY A 257 24.48 -5.12 6.87
N GLU A 258 24.30 -4.10 6.03
CA GLU A 258 24.15 -4.23 4.58
C GLU A 258 25.44 -4.73 3.90
N PRO A 259 25.37 -5.72 2.98
CA PRO A 259 26.47 -6.06 2.09
C PRO A 259 26.90 -4.85 1.25
N TYR A 260 28.21 -4.65 1.09
CA TYR A 260 28.84 -3.44 0.54
C TYR A 260 28.26 -2.94 -0.81
N GLN A 261 27.64 -3.81 -1.62
CA GLN A 261 27.04 -3.48 -2.92
C GLN A 261 25.63 -2.87 -2.84
N LEU A 262 24.83 -3.15 -1.80
CA LEU A 262 23.51 -2.53 -1.62
C LEU A 262 23.61 -1.07 -1.13
N ARG A 263 24.70 -0.75 -0.44
CA ARG A 263 24.98 0.58 0.10
C ARG A 263 25.26 1.63 -0.98
N GLU A 264 25.88 1.23 -2.09
CA GLU A 264 26.10 2.11 -3.25
C GLU A 264 24.79 2.47 -3.96
N LEU A 265 23.81 1.55 -3.98
CA LEU A 265 22.47 1.78 -4.54
C LEU A 265 21.63 2.68 -3.64
N ALA A 266 21.68 2.47 -2.32
CA ALA A 266 21.02 3.35 -1.34
C ALA A 266 21.52 4.81 -1.44
N GLY A 267 22.79 5.01 -1.82
CA GLY A 267 23.37 6.34 -2.06
C GLY A 267 22.79 7.10 -3.27
N THR A 268 21.95 6.47 -4.09
CA THR A 268 21.27 7.12 -5.21
C THR A 268 19.88 7.66 -4.85
N GLN A 269 19.39 7.37 -3.63
CA GLN A 269 18.08 7.82 -3.17
C GLN A 269 18.13 9.25 -2.58
N PRO A 270 17.03 10.03 -2.70
CA PRO A 270 16.95 11.38 -2.12
C PRO A 270 17.16 11.34 -0.60
N SER A 271 17.95 12.27 -0.07
CA SER A 271 18.25 12.32 1.36
C SER A 271 17.00 12.65 2.19
N VAL A 272 16.65 11.76 3.10
CA VAL A 272 15.59 11.98 4.12
C VAL A 272 16.21 12.17 5.51
N PRO A 273 15.60 12.98 6.39
CA PRO A 273 16.12 13.18 7.75
C PRO A 273 16.10 11.91 8.59
N GLU A 274 17.21 11.59 9.28
CA GLU A 274 17.29 10.45 10.20
C GLU A 274 17.04 10.86 11.67
N PRO A 275 16.29 10.06 12.45
CA PRO A 275 16.06 10.32 13.87
C PRO A 275 17.27 9.93 14.75
N VAL A 276 17.42 10.67 15.85
CA VAL A 276 18.60 10.62 16.76
C VAL A 276 18.67 9.34 17.62
N SER A 277 17.63 8.49 17.64
CA SER A 277 17.61 7.24 18.44
C SER A 277 16.50 6.25 18.02
N PRO A 278 16.83 5.09 17.43
CA PRO A 278 15.85 4.08 16.94
C PRO A 278 14.98 3.42 18.03
N ALA A 279 15.55 3.15 19.21
CA ALA A 279 14.88 2.35 20.24
C ALA A 279 13.69 3.04 20.92
N ARG A 280 13.67 4.38 20.90
CA ARG A 280 12.61 5.18 21.55
C ARG A 280 11.38 5.33 20.65
N ALA A 281 11.59 5.28 19.35
CA ALA A 281 10.56 5.50 18.35
C ALA A 281 9.73 4.23 18.11
N ALA A 282 10.35 3.04 18.05
CA ALA A 282 9.64 1.76 17.97
C ALA A 282 8.62 1.49 19.12
N VAL A 283 8.92 1.96 20.34
CA VAL A 283 7.99 1.87 21.49
C VAL A 283 6.84 2.86 21.35
N LEU A 284 7.11 4.05 20.81
CA LEU A 284 6.12 5.09 20.58
C LEU A 284 5.17 4.70 19.43
N ASP A 285 5.69 4.08 18.37
CA ASP A 285 4.92 3.69 17.19
C ASP A 285 3.98 2.53 17.47
N GLN A 286 4.40 1.51 18.22
CA GLN A 286 3.46 0.48 18.68
C GLN A 286 2.35 1.04 19.58
N ALA A 287 2.65 2.08 20.36
CA ALA A 287 1.65 2.76 21.18
C ALA A 287 0.71 3.62 20.32
N ILE A 288 1.22 4.29 19.28
CA ILE A 288 0.46 5.09 18.31
C ILE A 288 -0.44 4.18 17.47
N ILE A 289 0.10 3.13 16.84
CA ILE A 289 -0.68 2.19 16.01
C ILE A 289 -1.79 1.54 16.83
N ARG A 290 -1.53 1.14 18.09
CA ARG A 290 -2.58 0.64 18.99
C ARG A 290 -3.59 1.72 19.40
N ALA A 291 -3.16 2.98 19.51
CA ALA A 291 -4.05 4.10 19.81
C ALA A 291 -4.91 4.53 18.61
N PHE A 292 -4.44 4.32 17.38
CA PHE A 292 -5.10 4.76 16.14
C PHE A 292 -5.74 3.63 15.31
N ALA A 293 -5.50 2.36 15.64
CA ALA A 293 -6.22 1.23 15.10
C ALA A 293 -7.72 1.37 15.42
N ARG A 294 -8.49 1.87 14.43
CA ARG A 294 -9.92 2.21 14.49
C ARG A 294 -10.35 2.60 15.90
N LEU A 295 -10.01 3.82 16.32
CA LEU A 295 -10.58 4.44 17.52
C LEU A 295 -12.09 4.19 17.52
N ASP A 296 -12.50 3.27 18.38
CA ASP A 296 -13.89 2.96 18.60
C ASP A 296 -14.54 4.26 19.10
N LYS A 297 -15.48 4.80 18.31
CA LYS A 297 -16.07 6.12 18.56
C LYS A 297 -16.67 6.19 19.97
N PHE A 298 -17.17 5.07 20.47
CA PHE A 298 -17.68 4.97 21.83
C PHE A 298 -16.56 4.99 22.86
N ALA A 299 -15.49 4.25 22.67
CA ALA A 299 -14.32 4.28 23.55
C ALA A 299 -13.67 5.68 23.62
N PHE A 300 -13.57 6.39 22.49
CA PHE A 300 -13.00 7.74 22.44
C PHE A 300 -13.88 8.76 23.16
N ALA A 301 -15.20 8.74 22.91
CA ALA A 301 -16.16 9.58 23.61
C ALA A 301 -16.17 9.34 25.13
N VAL A 302 -16.17 8.07 25.57
CA VAL A 302 -16.08 7.72 27.00
C VAL A 302 -14.79 8.24 27.61
N SER A 303 -13.66 8.12 26.92
CA SER A 303 -12.36 8.60 27.38
C SER A 303 -12.34 10.13 27.55
N MET A 304 -12.77 10.86 26.51
CA MET A 304 -12.87 12.33 26.54
C MET A 304 -13.81 12.83 27.64
N GLY A 305 -14.95 12.18 27.81
CA GLY A 305 -15.86 12.44 28.93
C GLY A 305 -15.19 12.19 30.28
N THR A 306 -14.55 11.04 30.45
CA THR A 306 -13.91 10.67 31.74
C THR A 306 -12.81 11.65 32.12
N VAL A 307 -11.93 12.03 31.19
CA VAL A 307 -10.84 12.99 31.44
C VAL A 307 -11.40 14.36 31.81
N SER A 308 -12.38 14.86 31.06
CA SER A 308 -13.02 16.16 31.31
C SER A 308 -13.73 16.19 32.67
N GLY A 309 -14.47 15.12 32.98
CA GLY A 309 -15.13 14.91 34.26
C GLY A 309 -14.14 14.90 35.43
N LEU A 310 -13.08 14.08 35.34
CA LEU A 310 -12.06 13.96 36.38
C LEU A 310 -11.30 15.27 36.59
N ALA A 311 -11.00 16.02 35.52
CA ALA A 311 -10.34 17.32 35.63
C ALA A 311 -11.16 18.30 36.48
N VAL A 312 -12.47 18.42 36.21
CA VAL A 312 -13.37 19.29 36.98
C VAL A 312 -13.54 18.78 38.41
N LEU A 313 -13.70 17.47 38.60
CA LEU A 313 -13.81 16.84 39.92
C LEU A 313 -12.58 17.14 40.79
N LEU A 314 -11.39 16.83 40.29
CA LEU A 314 -10.13 16.99 41.00
C LEU A 314 -9.82 18.46 41.26
N ALA A 315 -10.06 19.34 40.30
CA ALA A 315 -9.89 20.79 40.49
C ALA A 315 -10.84 21.32 41.58
N THR A 316 -12.09 20.86 41.61
CA THR A 316 -13.07 21.26 42.62
C THR A 316 -12.67 20.75 44.01
N LEU A 317 -12.30 19.47 44.13
CA LEU A 317 -11.85 18.87 45.39
C LEU A 317 -10.57 19.50 45.91
N PHE A 318 -9.62 19.80 45.02
CA PHE A 318 -8.38 20.49 45.39
C PHE A 318 -8.65 21.87 45.99
N LEU A 319 -9.56 22.65 45.39
CA LEU A 319 -9.92 23.97 45.90
C LEU A 319 -10.63 23.88 47.26
N ILE A 320 -11.51 22.88 47.45
CA ILE A 320 -12.15 22.62 48.75
C ILE A 320 -11.09 22.31 49.82
N LEU A 321 -10.11 21.46 49.52
CA LEU A 321 -9.04 21.10 50.45
C LEU A 321 -8.10 22.26 50.75
N LYS A 322 -7.82 23.12 49.76
CA LYS A 322 -6.95 24.29 49.91
C LYS A 322 -7.56 25.36 50.84
N GLY A 323 -8.89 25.50 50.86
CA GLY A 323 -9.60 26.46 51.69
C GLY A 323 -9.33 27.93 51.35
N GLY A 324 -9.80 28.85 52.20
CA GLY A 324 -9.66 30.31 52.04
C GLY A 324 -10.93 31.07 52.43
N GLN A 325 -10.87 32.42 52.48
CA GLN A 325 -12.06 33.25 52.79
C GLN A 325 -13.14 33.17 51.69
N VAL A 326 -12.75 32.93 50.43
CA VAL A 326 -13.64 32.61 49.31
C VAL A 326 -13.03 31.43 48.54
N VAL A 327 -13.71 30.29 48.55
CA VAL A 327 -13.20 29.06 47.93
C VAL A 327 -13.58 29.01 46.44
N GLY A 328 -12.57 29.02 45.58
CA GLY A 328 -12.72 28.78 44.13
C GLY A 328 -13.60 29.78 43.36
N PRO A 329 -13.40 31.11 43.48
CA PRO A 329 -14.26 32.11 42.83
C PRO A 329 -14.32 31.97 41.31
N THR A 330 -13.22 31.58 40.66
CA THR A 330 -13.15 31.37 39.21
C THR A 330 -13.82 30.06 38.78
N LEU A 331 -13.59 28.97 39.51
CA LEU A 331 -14.17 27.68 39.17
C LEU A 331 -15.68 27.65 39.47
N GLY A 332 -16.13 28.39 40.49
CA GLY A 332 -17.55 28.58 40.81
C GLY A 332 -18.38 29.19 39.67
N LEU A 333 -17.75 29.89 38.71
CA LEU A 333 -18.43 30.39 37.51
C LEU A 333 -18.97 29.28 36.61
N LEU A 334 -18.45 28.05 36.73
CA LEU A 334 -19.04 26.89 36.05
C LEU A 334 -20.50 26.68 36.42
N GLY A 335 -20.97 27.16 37.58
CA GLY A 335 -22.37 27.13 37.97
C GLY A 335 -23.33 27.90 37.04
N GLN A 336 -22.80 28.79 36.18
CA GLN A 336 -23.57 29.45 35.13
C GLN A 336 -23.92 28.50 33.97
N TYR A 337 -23.13 27.44 33.79
CA TYR A 337 -23.27 26.47 32.70
C TYR A 337 -23.71 25.09 33.21
N PHE A 338 -23.28 24.72 34.42
CA PHE A 338 -23.57 23.44 35.08
C PHE A 338 -24.61 23.71 36.17
N ALA A 339 -25.88 23.45 35.87
CA ALA A 339 -26.96 23.73 36.81
C ALA A 339 -26.77 22.95 38.12
N GLY A 340 -26.80 23.66 39.25
CA GLY A 340 -26.58 23.07 40.57
C GLY A 340 -25.11 22.85 40.94
N TYR A 341 -24.15 23.19 40.06
CA TYR A 341 -22.74 23.16 40.40
C TYR A 341 -22.39 24.27 41.39
N SER A 342 -21.61 23.89 42.40
CA SER A 342 -20.97 24.78 43.37
C SER A 342 -19.63 24.19 43.79
N VAL A 343 -18.73 24.98 44.36
CA VAL A 343 -17.42 24.50 44.83
C VAL A 343 -17.59 23.79 46.18
N THR A 344 -18.30 22.66 46.16
CA THR A 344 -18.63 21.80 47.31
C THR A 344 -18.41 20.33 46.93
N PRO A 345 -18.30 19.40 47.89
CA PRO A 345 -18.15 17.97 47.56
C PRO A 345 -19.28 17.44 46.67
N GLY A 346 -20.52 17.87 46.93
CA GLY A 346 -21.68 17.53 46.09
C GLY A 346 -21.62 18.19 44.71
N GLY A 347 -21.21 19.46 44.65
CA GLY A 347 -21.02 20.15 43.38
C GLY A 347 -19.88 19.58 42.54
N ALA A 348 -18.84 18.99 43.14
CA ALA A 348 -17.76 18.32 42.42
C ALA A 348 -18.28 17.10 41.62
N LEU A 349 -19.23 16.34 42.18
CA LEU A 349 -19.89 15.23 41.47
C LEU A 349 -20.81 15.73 40.35
N ILE A 350 -21.53 16.83 40.59
CA ILE A 350 -22.35 17.48 39.56
C ILE A 350 -21.46 17.98 38.41
N GLY A 351 -20.34 18.61 38.73
CA GLY A 351 -19.36 19.09 37.76
C GLY A 351 -18.72 17.96 36.95
N PHE A 352 -18.43 16.82 37.59
CA PHE A 352 -17.98 15.61 36.90
C PHE A 352 -19.02 15.18 35.86
N GLY A 353 -20.29 15.06 36.24
CA GLY A 353 -21.36 14.60 35.35
C GLY A 353 -21.55 15.50 34.12
N TYR A 354 -21.59 16.82 34.32
CA TYR A 354 -21.71 17.77 33.21
C TYR A 354 -20.48 17.78 32.30
N ALA A 355 -19.27 17.84 32.86
CA ALA A 355 -18.05 17.83 32.08
C ALA A 355 -17.83 16.48 31.36
N PHE A 356 -18.27 15.37 31.97
CA PHE A 356 -18.30 14.06 31.31
C PHE A 356 -19.21 14.08 30.11
N LEU A 357 -20.45 14.58 30.26
CA LEU A 357 -21.42 14.60 29.18
C LEU A 357 -20.95 15.48 28.01
N TRP A 358 -20.43 16.67 28.28
CA TRP A 358 -19.88 17.55 27.24
C TRP A 358 -18.63 16.97 26.59
N GLY A 359 -17.70 16.41 27.37
CA GLY A 359 -16.52 15.73 26.83
C GLY A 359 -16.88 14.52 25.98
N PHE A 360 -17.93 13.78 26.37
CA PHE A 360 -18.46 12.67 25.60
C PHE A 360 -19.04 13.13 24.26
N ILE A 361 -19.88 14.17 24.26
CA ILE A 361 -20.48 14.71 23.03
C ILE A 361 -19.42 15.24 22.05
N ILE A 362 -18.35 15.86 22.55
CA ILE A 362 -17.24 16.35 21.72
C ILE A 362 -16.40 15.19 21.15
N GLY A 363 -16.23 14.12 21.93
CA GLY A 363 -15.46 12.94 21.51
C GLY A 363 -16.25 11.91 20.70
N TRP A 364 -17.54 12.12 20.47
CA TRP A 364 -18.42 11.25 19.70
C TRP A 364 -18.57 11.75 18.26
#